data_AF-A0A932IMW8-F1
#
_entry.id   AF-A0A932IMW8-F1
#
_cell.length_a   1.000
_cell.length_b   1.000
_cell.length_c   1.000
_cell.angle_alpha   90.00
_cell.angle_beta   90.00
_cell.angle_gamma   90.00
#
_symmetry.space_group_name_H-M   'P 1'
#
loop_
_entity.id
_entity.type
_entity.pdbx_description
1 polymer ?
#
loop_
_entity_poly.entity_id
_entity_poly.type
_entity_poly.pdbx_seq_one_letter_code
_entity_poly.pdbx_strand_id
1 'polypeptide(L)'
;MKLNLMLVICLVLLVAVIVYSFMATAKFDEMRKESEQSKAKIVQLEISLQRLHASFDSLKTQTPGLGEYMSTIQLHTAKLWFSSRATNWNLAEYELDELEETVEASEALHAVKNTVDISAVLQSMRTTQLPLLRQSIENTNLRMFTSAYQQTLAACNGCHQSAGYKFIHIVIPAREPVTNQEWKTNN
;
A
#
# COMPACT_ATOMS: atom_id res chain seq x y z
N MET A 1 -24.24 -25.87 -83.06
CA MET A 1 -24.58 -24.76 -82.15
C MET A 1 -24.69 -25.16 -80.67
N LYS A 2 -25.36 -26.26 -80.31
CA LYS A 2 -25.53 -26.67 -78.90
C LYS A 2 -24.23 -27.09 -78.18
N LEU A 3 -23.29 -27.75 -78.88
CA LEU A 3 -22.03 -28.21 -78.29
C LEU A 3 -21.09 -27.06 -77.89
N ASN A 4 -20.99 -26.01 -78.70
CA ASN A 4 -20.17 -24.82 -78.37
C ASN A 4 -20.77 -24.00 -77.22
N LEU A 5 -22.10 -23.90 -77.12
CA LEU A 5 -22.77 -23.19 -76.03
C LEU A 5 -22.56 -23.91 -74.69
N MET A 6 -22.65 -25.25 -74.67
CA MET A 6 -22.40 -26.05 -73.47
C MET A 6 -20.95 -25.92 -72.99
N LEU A 7 -19.98 -25.94 -73.92
CA LEU A 7 -18.55 -25.76 -73.61
C LEU A 7 -18.28 -24.38 -72.98
N VAL A 8 -18.88 -23.32 -73.52
CA VAL A 8 -18.75 -21.95 -72.98
C VAL A 8 -19.34 -21.84 -71.57
N ILE A 9 -20.51 -22.42 -71.32
CA ILE A 9 -21.13 -22.43 -69.98
C ILE A 9 -20.26 -23.19 -68.98
N CYS A 10 -19.73 -24.37 -69.35
CA CYS A 10 -18.81 -25.12 -68.49
C CYS A 10 -17.54 -24.33 -68.16
N LEU A 11 -16.98 -23.59 -69.12
CA LEU A 11 -15.76 -22.80 -68.93
C LEU A 11 -16.00 -21.58 -68.02
N VAL A 12 -17.15 -20.91 -68.16
CA VAL A 12 -17.55 -19.81 -67.27
C VAL A 12 -17.78 -20.30 -65.83
N LEU A 13 -18.46 -21.44 -65.66
CA LEU A 13 -18.66 -22.03 -64.33
C LEU A 13 -17.34 -22.46 -63.69
N LEU A 14 -16.43 -23.05 -64.47
CA LEU A 14 -15.09 -23.42 -63.99
C LEU A 14 -14.32 -22.18 -63.50
N VAL A 15 -14.30 -21.10 -64.28
CA VAL A 15 -13.65 -19.84 -63.90
C VAL A 15 -14.29 -19.25 -62.64
N ALA A 16 -15.62 -19.26 -62.53
CA ALA A 16 -16.32 -18.76 -61.35
C ALA A 16 -15.97 -19.56 -60.08
N VAL A 17 -15.84 -20.89 -60.19
CA VAL A 17 -15.41 -21.76 -59.07
C VAL A 17 -13.97 -21.48 -58.68
N ILE A 18 -13.07 -21.28 -59.65
CA ILE A 18 -11.66 -20.94 -59.37
C ILE A 18 -11.56 -19.59 -58.66
N VAL A 19 -12.28 -18.58 -59.15
CA VAL A 19 -12.30 -17.23 -58.53
C VAL A 19 -12.88 -17.29 -57.12
N TYR A 20 -14.01 -17.99 -56.91
CA TYR A 20 -14.59 -18.16 -55.58
C TYR A 20 -13.65 -18.90 -54.64
N SER A 21 -13.00 -19.97 -55.11
CA SER A 21 -12.02 -20.73 -54.33
C SER A 21 -10.85 -19.84 -53.92
N PHE A 22 -10.30 -19.04 -54.84
CA PHE A 22 -9.22 -18.09 -54.54
C PHE A 22 -9.66 -17.04 -53.50
N MET A 23 -10.82 -16.41 -53.68
CA MET A 23 -11.37 -15.45 -52.71
C MET A 23 -11.62 -16.07 -51.33
N ALA A 24 -12.13 -17.30 -51.29
CA ALA A 24 -12.31 -18.04 -50.05
C ALA A 24 -10.95 -18.31 -49.37
N THR A 25 -9.94 -18.77 -50.11
CA THR A 25 -8.59 -18.98 -49.56
C THR A 25 -7.97 -17.70 -49.01
N ALA A 26 -8.11 -16.56 -49.70
CA ALA A 26 -7.61 -15.27 -49.23
C ALA A 26 -8.29 -14.84 -47.92
N LYS A 27 -9.62 -15.02 -47.81
CA LYS A 27 -10.38 -14.73 -46.59
C LYS A 27 -9.98 -15.66 -45.43
N PHE A 28 -9.76 -16.94 -45.69
CA PHE A 28 -9.26 -17.87 -44.66
C PHE A 28 -7.85 -17.47 -44.17
N ASP A 29 -6.99 -17.02 -45.06
CA ASP A 29 -5.63 -16.59 -44.72
C ASP A 29 -5.62 -15.29 -43.89
N GLU A 30 -6.54 -14.36 -44.19
CA GLU A 30 -6.79 -13.15 -43.39
C GLU A 30 -7.30 -13.48 -41.99
N MET A 31 -8.36 -14.31 -41.88
CA MET A 31 -8.88 -14.78 -40.58
C MET A 31 -7.80 -15.51 -39.77
N ARG A 32 -6.93 -16.28 -40.43
CA ARG A 32 -5.80 -16.95 -39.78
C ARG A 32 -4.81 -15.92 -39.22
N LYS A 33 -4.45 -14.90 -39.99
CA LYS A 33 -3.55 -13.82 -39.53
C LYS A 33 -4.13 -13.06 -38.34
N GLU A 34 -5.43 -12.72 -38.39
CA GLU A 34 -6.12 -12.06 -37.27
C GLU A 34 -6.17 -12.95 -36.03
N SER A 35 -6.40 -14.26 -36.19
CA SER A 35 -6.38 -15.23 -35.11
C SER A 35 -4.99 -15.33 -34.47
N GLU A 36 -3.93 -15.43 -35.27
CA GLU A 36 -2.55 -15.47 -34.76
C GLU A 36 -2.15 -14.17 -34.07
N GLN A 37 -2.54 -13.01 -34.62
CA GLN A 37 -2.30 -11.73 -33.96
C GLN A 37 -3.06 -11.63 -32.63
N SER A 38 -4.29 -12.14 -32.58
CA SER A 38 -5.10 -12.15 -31.36
C SER A 38 -4.49 -13.08 -30.30
N LYS A 39 -4.01 -14.28 -30.70
CA LYS A 39 -3.28 -15.19 -29.82
C LYS A 39 -2.00 -14.55 -29.28
N ALA A 40 -1.21 -13.89 -30.12
CA ALA A 40 0.00 -13.20 -29.69
C ALA A 40 -0.29 -12.09 -28.66
N LYS A 41 -1.37 -11.33 -28.85
CA LYS A 41 -1.83 -10.32 -27.88
C LYS A 41 -2.26 -10.94 -26.56
N ILE A 42 -2.98 -12.07 -26.59
CA ILE A 42 -3.39 -12.80 -25.38
C ILE A 42 -2.16 -13.28 -24.61
N VAL A 43 -1.19 -13.92 -25.28
CA VAL A 43 0.06 -14.35 -24.66
C VAL A 43 0.82 -13.17 -24.05
N GLN A 44 0.88 -12.04 -24.75
CA GLN A 44 1.53 -10.83 -24.22
C GLN A 44 0.82 -10.27 -22.99
N LEU A 45 -0.52 -10.33 -22.96
CA LEU A 45 -1.32 -9.90 -21.81
C LEU A 45 -1.10 -10.83 -20.62
N GLU A 46 -1.08 -12.15 -20.84
CA GLU A 46 -0.78 -13.14 -19.80
C GLU A 46 0.61 -12.92 -19.18
N ILE A 47 1.63 -12.67 -20.00
CA ILE A 47 2.98 -12.33 -19.52
C ILE A 47 2.96 -11.03 -18.70
N SER A 48 2.20 -10.02 -19.14
CA SER A 48 2.11 -8.74 -18.43
C SER A 48 1.43 -8.90 -17.06
N LEU A 49 0.38 -9.73 -16.98
CA LEU A 49 -0.28 -10.07 -15.72
C LEU A 49 0.64 -10.86 -14.77
N GLN A 50 1.39 -11.83 -15.29
CA GLN A 50 2.38 -12.57 -14.50
C GLN A 50 3.45 -11.64 -13.92
N ARG A 51 3.95 -10.69 -14.71
CA ARG A 51 4.90 -9.68 -14.23
C ARG A 51 4.28 -8.77 -13.17
N LEU A 52 3.03 -8.36 -13.36
CA LEU A 52 2.32 -7.54 -12.36
C LEU A 52 2.15 -8.30 -11.03
N HIS A 53 1.76 -9.58 -11.07
CA HIS A 53 1.67 -10.41 -9.87
C HIS A 53 3.03 -10.55 -9.18
N ALA A 54 4.09 -10.84 -9.93
CA ALA A 54 5.44 -10.94 -9.36
C ALA A 54 5.91 -9.62 -8.72
N SER A 55 5.62 -8.47 -9.35
CA SER A 55 5.88 -7.15 -8.77
C SER A 55 5.06 -6.91 -7.50
N PHE A 56 3.78 -7.27 -7.50
CA PHE A 56 2.92 -7.13 -6.33
C PHE A 56 3.38 -7.99 -5.16
N ASP A 57 3.72 -9.25 -5.40
CA ASP A 57 4.26 -10.15 -4.37
C ASP A 57 5.59 -9.61 -3.82
N SER A 58 6.47 -9.12 -4.69
CA SER A 58 7.72 -8.49 -4.29
C SER A 58 7.49 -7.27 -3.39
N LEU A 59 6.58 -6.36 -3.77
CA LEU A 59 6.23 -5.19 -2.95
C LEU A 59 5.67 -5.60 -1.59
N LYS A 60 4.77 -6.59 -1.57
CA LYS A 60 4.19 -7.10 -0.33
C LYS A 60 5.24 -7.68 0.62
N THR A 61 6.29 -8.32 0.09
CA THR A 61 7.40 -8.82 0.92
C THR A 61 8.34 -7.72 1.44
N GLN A 62 8.36 -6.56 0.79
CA GLN A 62 9.18 -5.41 1.19
C GLN A 62 8.46 -4.47 2.17
N THR A 63 7.13 -4.46 2.17
CA THR A 63 6.34 -3.67 3.11
C THR A 63 6.48 -4.23 4.53
N PRO A 64 6.91 -3.42 5.52
CA PRO A 64 6.97 -3.85 6.92
C PRO A 64 5.61 -4.34 7.42
N GLY A 65 5.63 -5.37 8.26
CA GLY A 65 4.42 -5.82 8.95
C GLY A 65 3.99 -4.85 10.05
N LEU A 66 2.74 -4.98 10.52
CA LEU A 66 2.21 -4.15 11.60
C LEU A 66 3.09 -4.12 12.86
N GLY A 67 3.75 -5.24 13.21
CA GLY A 67 4.63 -5.31 14.38
C GLY A 67 5.86 -4.41 14.28
N GLU A 68 6.42 -4.25 13.08
CA GLU A 68 7.55 -3.33 12.84
C GLU A 68 7.09 -1.89 13.02
N TYR A 69 5.95 -1.53 12.43
CA TYR A 69 5.38 -0.20 12.61
C TYR A 69 5.04 0.10 14.08
N MET A 70 4.46 -0.85 14.82
CA MET A 70 4.17 -0.67 16.25
C MET A 70 5.46 -0.46 17.07
N SER A 71 6.55 -1.14 16.69
CA SER A 71 7.85 -0.95 17.33
C SER A 71 8.43 0.44 17.03
N THR A 72 8.30 0.92 15.78
CA THR A 72 8.71 2.26 15.36
C THR A 72 7.86 3.35 16.03
N ILE A 73 6.55 3.18 16.11
CA ILE A 73 5.63 4.05 16.87
C ILE A 73 6.08 4.16 18.33
N GLN A 74 6.38 3.03 18.97
CA GLN A 74 6.85 3.01 20.36
C GLN A 74 8.19 3.74 20.50
N LEU A 75 9.11 3.58 19.54
CA LEU A 75 10.39 4.29 19.52
C LEU A 75 10.19 5.81 19.42
N HIS A 76 9.46 6.31 18.42
CA HIS A 76 9.19 7.76 18.28
C HIS A 76 8.46 8.32 19.48
N THR A 77 7.48 7.58 20.02
CA THR A 77 6.77 7.97 21.26
C THR A 77 7.74 8.07 22.45
N ALA A 78 8.75 7.21 22.55
CA ALA A 78 9.77 7.30 23.58
C ALA A 78 10.72 8.49 23.35
N LYS A 79 11.20 8.69 22.11
CA LYS A 79 12.07 9.82 21.74
C LYS A 79 11.38 11.17 22.00
N LEU A 80 10.09 11.27 21.64
CA LEU A 80 9.22 12.42 21.88
C LEU A 80 9.09 12.79 23.37
N TRP A 81 9.04 11.78 24.25
CA TRP A 81 9.02 12.01 25.70
C TRP A 81 10.31 12.69 26.15
N PHE A 82 11.47 12.13 25.78
CA PHE A 82 12.76 12.66 26.24
C PHE A 82 13.08 14.03 25.65
N SER A 83 12.77 14.27 24.37
CA SER A 83 12.97 15.58 23.75
C SER A 83 12.12 16.67 24.41
N SER A 84 10.83 16.39 24.66
CA SER A 84 9.93 17.32 25.37
C SER A 84 10.37 17.56 26.82
N ARG A 85 10.78 16.50 27.54
CA ARG A 85 11.31 16.62 28.92
C ARG A 85 12.60 17.42 28.99
N ALA A 86 13.42 17.35 27.95
CA ALA A 86 14.63 18.16 27.81
C ALA A 86 14.35 19.57 27.27
N THR A 87 13.09 19.94 27.03
CA THR A 87 12.66 21.20 26.40
C THR A 87 13.29 21.47 25.04
N ASN A 88 13.72 20.40 24.36
CA ASN A 88 14.19 20.46 22.99
C ASN A 88 12.99 20.34 22.05
N TRP A 89 12.26 21.45 21.91
CA TRP A 89 10.99 21.49 21.21
C TRP A 89 11.12 21.20 19.71
N ASN A 90 12.23 21.56 19.08
CA ASN A 90 12.49 21.22 17.67
C ASN A 90 12.59 19.70 17.48
N LEU A 91 13.30 19.00 18.38
CA LEU A 91 13.35 17.54 18.34
C LEU A 91 11.99 16.94 18.73
N ALA A 92 11.23 17.54 19.64
CA ALA A 92 9.88 17.08 19.97
C ALA A 92 8.93 17.19 18.78
N GLU A 93 8.95 18.30 18.04
CA GLU A 93 8.17 18.48 16.82
C GLU A 93 8.56 17.44 15.77
N TYR A 94 9.86 17.27 15.51
CA TYR A 94 10.36 16.24 14.59
C TYR A 94 9.89 14.82 14.95
N GLU A 95 10.00 14.41 16.21
CA GLU A 95 9.56 13.07 16.63
C GLU A 95 8.03 12.91 16.61
N LEU A 96 7.27 14.00 16.74
CA LEU A 96 5.81 13.96 16.60
C LEU A 96 5.40 13.79 15.14
N ASP A 97 6.08 14.45 14.21
CA ASP A 97 5.81 14.32 12.78
C ASP A 97 6.18 12.91 12.28
N GLU A 98 7.35 12.38 12.66
CA GLU A 98 7.73 10.99 12.35
C GLU A 98 6.75 9.96 12.97
N LEU A 99 6.23 10.24 14.17
CA LEU A 99 5.19 9.44 14.79
C LEU A 99 3.90 9.48 13.96
N GLU A 100 3.46 10.65 13.50
CA GLU A 100 2.26 10.80 12.67
C GLU A 100 2.43 10.06 11.33
N GLU A 101 3.56 10.23 10.64
CA GLU A 101 3.86 9.52 9.39
C GLU A 101 3.85 7.99 9.58
N THR A 102 4.43 7.50 10.67
CA THR A 102 4.45 6.07 10.98
C THR A 102 3.04 5.54 11.28
N VAL A 103 2.20 6.34 11.96
CA VAL A 103 0.80 6.00 12.22
C VAL A 103 0.01 5.96 10.91
N GLU A 104 0.18 6.93 10.01
CA GLU A 104 -0.47 6.92 8.69
C GLU A 104 -0.06 5.73 7.83
N ALA A 105 1.24 5.41 7.80
CA ALA A 105 1.73 4.23 7.09
C ALA A 105 1.16 2.93 7.67
N SER A 106 0.94 2.88 8.99
CA SER A 106 0.30 1.75 9.67
C SER A 106 -1.19 1.63 9.34
N GLU A 107 -1.90 2.76 9.22
CA GLU A 107 -3.31 2.80 8.80
C GLU A 107 -3.48 2.15 7.43
N ALA A 108 -2.57 2.43 6.49
CA ALA A 108 -2.58 1.91 5.11
C ALA A 108 -2.44 0.38 5.01
N LEU A 109 -2.08 -0.32 6.09
CA LEU A 109 -2.06 -1.78 6.13
C LEU A 109 -3.46 -2.42 6.20
N HIS A 110 -4.50 -1.63 6.50
CA HIS A 110 -5.88 -2.12 6.71
C HIS A 110 -5.93 -3.33 7.66
N ALA A 111 -5.17 -3.26 8.76
CA ALA A 111 -4.92 -4.41 9.61
C ALA A 111 -6.09 -4.67 10.56
N VAL A 112 -6.53 -5.93 10.63
CA VAL A 112 -7.51 -6.39 11.61
C VAL A 112 -6.85 -7.42 12.53
N LYS A 113 -7.02 -7.25 13.84
CA LYS A 113 -6.52 -8.19 14.86
C LYS A 113 -7.63 -8.53 15.84
N ASN A 114 -7.95 -9.83 15.96
CA ASN A 114 -8.99 -10.31 16.87
C ASN A 114 -10.30 -9.50 16.77
N THR A 115 -10.79 -9.30 15.53
CA THR A 115 -11.99 -8.51 15.17
C THR A 115 -11.88 -6.99 15.40
N VAL A 116 -10.76 -6.49 15.91
CA VAL A 116 -10.48 -5.05 16.04
C VAL A 116 -9.86 -4.53 14.74
N ASP A 117 -10.48 -3.52 14.16
CA ASP A 117 -9.91 -2.73 13.08
C ASP A 117 -8.83 -1.79 13.64
N ILE A 118 -7.56 -2.19 13.46
CA ILE A 118 -6.42 -1.43 13.99
C ILE A 118 -6.25 -0.11 13.23
N SER A 119 -6.51 -0.11 11.92
CA SER A 119 -6.42 1.09 11.09
C SER A 119 -7.40 2.17 11.54
N ALA A 120 -8.65 1.79 11.87
CA ALA A 120 -9.63 2.74 12.41
C ALA A 120 -9.22 3.31 13.78
N VAL A 121 -8.65 2.47 14.66
CA VAL A 121 -8.16 2.95 15.97
C VAL A 121 -6.96 3.90 15.82
N LEU A 122 -6.04 3.59 14.91
CA LEU A 122 -4.91 4.47 14.59
C LEU A 122 -5.35 5.80 13.99
N GLN A 123 -6.33 5.79 13.09
CA GLN A 123 -6.95 6.99 12.55
C GLN A 123 -7.60 7.84 13.66
N SER A 124 -8.29 7.20 14.60
CA SER A 124 -8.83 7.89 15.77
C SER A 124 -7.71 8.49 16.61
N MET A 125 -6.58 7.80 16.77
CA MET A 125 -5.45 8.31 17.54
C MET A 125 -4.80 9.52 16.88
N ARG A 126 -4.60 9.47 15.56
CA ARG A 126 -4.08 10.58 14.75
C ARG A 126 -4.97 11.80 14.77
N THR A 127 -6.30 11.62 14.81
CA THR A 127 -7.25 12.73 14.80
C THR A 127 -7.61 13.26 16.19
N THR A 128 -7.17 12.60 17.27
CA THR A 128 -7.51 13.02 18.65
C THR A 128 -6.30 13.23 19.55
N GLN A 129 -5.42 12.24 19.75
CA GLN A 129 -4.28 12.36 20.66
C GLN A 129 -3.10 13.14 20.06
N LEU A 130 -2.75 12.91 18.78
CA LEU A 130 -1.63 13.64 18.16
C LEU A 130 -1.84 15.16 18.11
N PRO A 131 -3.05 15.70 17.83
CA PRO A 131 -3.31 17.14 17.91
C PRO A 131 -3.11 17.72 19.31
N LEU A 132 -3.43 16.97 20.38
CA LEU A 132 -3.18 17.41 21.76
C LEU A 132 -1.67 17.50 22.06
N LEU A 133 -0.89 16.53 21.56
CA LEU A 133 0.57 16.58 21.64
C LEU A 133 1.12 17.77 20.85
N ARG A 134 0.69 17.95 19.60
CA ARG A 134 1.09 19.06 18.73
C ARG A 134 0.84 20.41 19.41
N GLN A 135 -0.38 20.63 19.89
CA GLN A 135 -0.74 21.84 20.61
C GLN A 135 0.17 22.06 21.83
N SER A 136 0.50 21.01 22.58
CA SER A 136 1.35 21.15 23.76
C SER A 136 2.81 21.51 23.44
N ILE A 137 3.33 21.03 22.31
CA ILE A 137 4.69 21.31 21.81
C ILE A 137 4.75 22.74 21.26
N GLU A 138 3.78 23.15 20.45
CA GLU A 138 3.65 24.51 19.91
C GLU A 138 3.57 25.56 21.04
N ASN A 139 2.86 25.23 22.12
CA ASN A 139 2.77 26.09 23.29
C ASN A 139 3.96 25.95 24.26
N THR A 140 4.95 25.10 23.95
CA THR A 140 6.10 24.78 24.80
C THR A 140 5.71 24.41 26.24
N ASN A 141 4.55 23.78 26.40
CA ASN A 141 3.89 23.60 27.69
C ASN A 141 4.06 22.17 28.18
N LEU A 142 5.08 21.95 29.02
CA LEU A 142 5.42 20.62 29.52
C LEU A 142 4.28 19.96 30.33
N ARG A 143 3.44 20.74 31.02
CA ARG A 143 2.31 20.21 31.78
C ARG A 143 1.22 19.69 30.83
N MET A 144 0.87 20.49 29.82
CA MET A 144 -0.06 20.06 28.77
C MET A 144 0.48 18.83 28.04
N PHE A 145 1.77 18.83 27.69
CA PHE A 145 2.42 17.71 27.04
C PHE A 145 2.33 16.43 27.87
N THR A 146 2.66 16.51 29.17
CA THR A 146 2.60 15.35 30.06
C THR A 146 1.19 14.75 30.12
N SER A 147 0.15 15.59 30.16
CA SER A 147 -1.25 15.15 30.14
C SER A 147 -1.63 14.51 28.80
N ALA A 148 -1.27 15.15 27.67
CA ALA A 148 -1.53 14.62 26.34
C ALA A 148 -0.81 13.28 26.12
N TYR A 149 0.44 13.17 26.54
CA TYR A 149 1.23 11.95 26.46
C TYR A 149 0.62 10.79 27.24
N GLN A 150 0.14 11.03 28.46
CA GLN A 150 -0.56 10.02 29.26
C GLN A 150 -1.85 9.54 28.58
N GLN A 151 -2.60 10.45 27.94
CA GLN A 151 -3.78 10.10 27.15
C GLN A 151 -3.41 9.27 25.92
N THR A 152 -2.31 9.58 25.24
CA THR A 152 -1.76 8.77 24.14
C THR A 152 -1.44 7.35 24.62
N LEU A 153 -0.73 7.19 25.74
CA LEU A 153 -0.44 5.85 26.27
C LEU A 153 -1.71 5.09 26.68
N ALA A 154 -2.72 5.77 27.20
CA ALA A 154 -4.00 5.16 27.51
C ALA A 154 -4.70 4.63 26.24
N ALA A 155 -4.67 5.40 25.14
CA ALA A 155 -5.17 4.97 23.84
C ALA A 155 -4.40 3.76 23.28
N CYS A 156 -3.06 3.79 23.33
CA CYS A 156 -2.22 2.65 22.93
C CYS A 156 -2.61 1.37 23.68
N ASN A 157 -2.69 1.46 25.01
CA ASN A 157 -3.02 0.33 25.86
C ASN A 157 -4.47 -0.15 25.68
N GLY A 158 -5.42 0.76 25.43
CA GLY A 158 -6.80 0.41 25.12
C GLY A 158 -6.94 -0.40 23.83
N CYS A 159 -6.17 -0.01 22.79
CA CYS A 159 -6.07 -0.76 21.54
C CYS A 159 -5.48 -2.15 21.79
N HIS A 160 -4.32 -2.23 22.46
CA HIS A 160 -3.66 -3.50 22.75
C HIS A 160 -4.56 -4.44 23.56
N GLN A 161 -5.27 -3.92 24.56
CA GLN A 161 -6.21 -4.71 25.35
C GLN A 161 -7.37 -5.24 24.48
N SER A 162 -8.01 -4.36 23.70
CA SER A 162 -9.17 -4.73 22.87
C SER A 162 -8.79 -5.74 21.78
N ALA A 163 -7.58 -5.60 21.23
CA ALA A 163 -7.03 -6.53 20.25
C ALA A 163 -6.50 -7.83 20.87
N GLY A 164 -6.62 -8.05 22.18
CA GLY A 164 -6.18 -9.29 22.85
C GLY A 164 -4.68 -9.36 23.18
N TYR A 165 -3.96 -8.25 23.04
CA TYR A 165 -2.52 -8.10 23.29
C TYR A 165 -2.21 -7.34 24.59
N LYS A 166 -3.03 -7.50 25.63
CA LYS A 166 -2.86 -6.80 26.93
C LYS A 166 -1.49 -6.97 27.60
N PHE A 167 -0.73 -7.99 27.21
CA PHE A 167 0.64 -8.22 27.69
C PHE A 167 1.65 -7.23 27.09
N ILE A 168 1.29 -6.54 26.01
CA ILE A 168 2.02 -5.40 25.45
C ILE A 168 1.52 -4.13 26.16
N HIS A 169 2.00 -3.91 27.39
CA HIS A 169 1.63 -2.75 28.18
C HIS A 169 2.67 -1.64 28.02
N ILE A 170 2.28 -0.54 27.38
CA ILE A 170 3.14 0.62 27.13
C ILE A 170 3.11 1.54 28.34
N VAL A 171 4.30 1.94 28.79
CA VAL A 171 4.51 2.81 29.95
C VAL A 171 5.35 4.02 29.56
N ILE A 172 5.34 5.06 30.40
CA ILE A 172 6.28 6.17 30.27
C ILE A 172 7.69 5.59 30.40
N PRO A 173 8.60 5.84 29.43
CA PRO A 173 9.92 5.24 29.46
C PRO A 173 10.74 5.81 30.62
N ALA A 174 11.35 4.93 31.41
CA ALA A 174 12.19 5.30 32.55
C ALA A 174 13.64 5.60 32.15
N ARG A 175 14.06 5.21 30.94
CA ARG A 175 15.40 5.41 30.39
C ARG A 175 15.30 5.77 28.91
N GLU A 176 16.30 6.48 28.44
CA GLU A 176 16.41 6.91 27.05
C GLU A 176 16.41 5.67 26.12
N PRO A 177 15.65 5.70 25.00
CA PRO A 177 15.50 4.55 24.13
C PRO A 177 16.76 4.23 23.30
N VAL A 178 17.64 5.23 23.14
CA VAL A 178 18.91 5.13 22.41
C VAL A 178 19.99 5.84 23.21
N THR A 179 21.23 5.31 23.19
CA THR A 179 22.34 5.82 24.02
C THR A 179 23.25 6.80 23.28
N ASN A 180 23.01 7.02 21.99
CA ASN A 180 23.86 7.80 21.10
C ASN A 180 23.15 9.06 20.56
N GLN A 181 22.18 9.58 21.31
CA GLN A 181 21.44 10.79 20.95
C GLN A 181 21.50 11.79 22.11
N GLU A 182 21.75 13.06 21.78
CA GLU A 182 21.67 14.16 22.73
C GLU A 182 20.23 14.73 22.75
N TRP A 183 19.62 14.80 23.93
CA TRP A 183 18.23 15.23 24.08
C TRP A 183 18.09 16.73 24.33
N LYS A 184 19.12 17.36 24.89
CA LYS A 184 19.16 18.80 25.16
C LYS A 184 19.66 19.56 23.94
N THR A 185 19.29 20.82 23.82
CA THR A 185 19.91 21.71 22.84
C THR A 185 21.33 22.06 23.29
N ASN A 186 22.29 21.92 22.38
CA ASN A 186 23.64 22.44 22.60
C ASN A 186 23.60 23.96 22.37
N ASN A 187 23.47 24.71 23.46
CA ASN A 187 23.68 26.16 23.45
C ASN A 187 25.14 26.47 23.73
#